data_AF-A0A2U1V6F7-F1
#
_entry.id   AF-A0A2U1V6F7-F1
#
_cell.length_a   1.000
_cell.length_b   1.000
_cell.length_c   1.000
_cell.angle_alpha   90.00
_cell.angle_beta   90.00
_cell.angle_gamma   90.00
#
_symmetry.space_group_name_H-M   'P 1'
#
loop_
_entity.id
_entity.type
_entity.pdbx_description
1 polymer ?
#
loop_
_entity_poly.entity_id
_entity_poly.type
_entity_poly.pdbx_seq_one_letter_code
_entity_poly.pdbx_strand_id
1 'polypeptide(L)'
;MRRVPALPLTALLLAALVLPGCAELRTPRPRVSLPLELVPNAEDPVRSAARLASAAFADQGAALQGHPAETARAAARLEYLAQTLAADPRYAALPPGLTLALRGAVGEVRGALGLAEAALPEQAIAALAQAARALEGRDDAAAVLVPPLFPAGAEATLRRLREPGPLPEAAIATGRTEEAIRALDIGTGWTLSPERSTLR
;
A
#
# COMPACT_ATOMS: atom_id res chain seq x y z
N MET A 1 50.64 -34.63 -26.21
CA MET A 1 50.81 -33.80 -25.00
C MET A 1 50.19 -32.43 -25.26
N ARG A 2 48.96 -32.16 -24.76
CA ARG A 2 48.25 -30.88 -24.96
C ARG A 2 48.59 -29.93 -23.81
N ARG A 3 49.17 -28.77 -24.13
CA ARG A 3 49.42 -27.69 -23.17
C ARG A 3 48.10 -26.97 -22.88
N VAL A 4 47.69 -26.94 -21.62
CA VAL A 4 46.52 -26.17 -21.15
C VAL A 4 46.99 -24.72 -20.95
N PRO A 5 46.36 -23.70 -21.57
CA PRO A 5 46.72 -22.31 -21.36
C PRO A 5 46.31 -21.86 -19.95
N ALA A 6 47.26 -21.25 -19.23
CA ALA A 6 47.02 -20.63 -17.94
C ALA A 6 46.21 -19.34 -18.13
N LEU A 7 44.92 -19.38 -17.75
CA LEU A 7 44.05 -18.21 -17.74
C LEU A 7 44.47 -17.28 -16.58
N PRO A 8 44.63 -15.96 -16.83
CA PRO A 8 45.05 -14.99 -15.82
C PRO A 8 44.00 -14.84 -14.71
N LEU A 9 44.45 -15.03 -13.46
CA LEU A 9 43.68 -14.98 -12.21
C LEU A 9 42.82 -13.71 -12.07
N THR A 10 43.26 -12.61 -12.70
CA THR A 10 42.59 -11.29 -12.70
C THR A 10 41.24 -11.29 -13.42
N ALA A 11 41.06 -12.10 -14.47
CA ALA A 11 39.79 -12.20 -15.18
C ALA A 11 38.72 -12.93 -14.34
N LEU A 12 39.13 -13.81 -13.42
CA LEU A 12 38.24 -14.55 -12.53
C LEU A 12 37.66 -13.64 -11.41
N LEU A 13 38.47 -12.68 -10.93
CA LEU A 13 38.07 -11.74 -9.87
C LEU A 13 37.06 -10.68 -10.33
N LEU A 14 37.14 -10.21 -11.57
CA LEU A 14 36.17 -9.27 -12.14
C LEU A 14 34.81 -9.91 -12.44
N ALA A 15 34.77 -11.20 -12.81
CA ALA A 15 33.52 -11.93 -13.04
C ALA A 15 32.72 -12.18 -11.74
N ALA A 16 33.40 -12.29 -10.59
CA ALA A 16 32.77 -12.54 -9.30
C ALA A 16 31.97 -11.33 -8.76
N LEU A 17 32.32 -10.11 -9.16
CA LEU A 17 31.67 -8.88 -8.68
C LEU A 17 30.33 -8.55 -9.36
N VAL A 18 29.99 -9.19 -10.48
CA VAL A 18 28.75 -8.89 -11.25
C VAL A 18 27.60 -9.84 -10.89
N LEU A 19 27.85 -10.92 -10.15
CA LEU A 19 26.85 -11.95 -9.86
C LEU A 19 25.91 -11.72 -8.64
N PRO A 20 26.17 -10.86 -7.64
CA PRO A 20 25.25 -10.77 -6.49
C PRO A 20 23.92 -10.06 -6.79
N GLY A 21 23.84 -9.22 -7.83
CA GLY A 21 22.63 -8.45 -8.14
C GLY A 21 21.42 -9.27 -8.58
N CYS A 22 21.62 -10.47 -9.12
CA CYS A 22 20.53 -11.32 -9.60
C CYS A 22 19.82 -12.11 -8.48
N ALA A 23 20.44 -12.26 -7.31
CA ALA A 23 19.84 -12.97 -6.19
C ALA A 23 18.76 -12.13 -5.51
N GLU A 24 18.96 -10.81 -5.40
CA GLU A 24 18.06 -9.89 -4.70
C GLU A 24 16.71 -9.74 -5.42
N LEU A 25 16.69 -9.90 -6.76
CA LEU A 25 15.46 -9.90 -7.58
C LEU A 25 14.58 -11.14 -7.38
N ARG A 26 15.10 -12.23 -6.81
CA ARG A 26 14.33 -13.47 -6.60
C ARG A 26 13.75 -13.60 -5.21
N THR A 27 14.11 -12.73 -4.29
CA THR A 27 13.56 -12.74 -2.93
C THR A 27 12.09 -12.32 -3.00
N PRO A 28 11.12 -13.20 -2.65
CA PRO A 28 9.72 -12.81 -2.59
C PRO A 28 9.58 -11.64 -1.61
N ARG A 29 8.90 -10.56 -2.03
CA ARG A 29 8.65 -9.44 -1.11
C ARG A 29 7.90 -9.96 0.11
N PRO A 30 8.28 -9.54 1.33
CA PRO A 30 7.54 -9.87 2.54
C PRO A 30 6.06 -9.51 2.34
N ARG A 31 5.16 -10.41 2.75
CA ARG A 31 3.73 -10.09 2.71
C ARG A 31 3.45 -9.02 3.76
N VAL A 32 2.71 -8.00 3.40
CA VAL A 32 2.30 -6.94 4.32
C VAL A 32 1.22 -7.49 5.24
N SER A 33 1.55 -7.66 6.52
CA SER A 33 0.55 -7.96 7.53
C SER A 33 -0.12 -6.66 7.95
N LEU A 34 -1.45 -6.62 7.86
CA LEU A 34 -2.22 -5.49 8.35
C LEU A 34 -2.34 -5.54 9.88
N PRO A 35 -1.94 -4.50 10.62
CA PRO A 35 -2.27 -4.39 12.03
C PRO A 35 -3.78 -4.57 12.26
N LEU A 36 -4.17 -5.46 13.19
CA LEU A 36 -5.58 -5.79 13.48
C LEU A 36 -6.42 -4.55 13.83
N GLU A 37 -5.79 -3.55 14.43
CA GLU A 37 -6.40 -2.25 14.76
C GLU A 37 -6.90 -1.45 13.54
N LEU A 38 -6.33 -1.69 12.36
CA LEU A 38 -6.79 -1.04 11.14
C LEU A 38 -8.08 -1.66 10.62
N VAL A 39 -8.36 -2.92 10.96
CA VAL A 39 -9.56 -3.62 10.48
C VAL A 39 -10.10 -4.51 11.60
N PRO A 40 -10.87 -3.94 12.54
CA PRO A 40 -11.36 -4.67 13.70
C PRO A 40 -12.31 -5.79 13.29
N ASN A 41 -12.10 -6.99 13.86
CA ASN A 41 -12.99 -8.15 13.76
C ASN A 41 -13.32 -8.61 12.32
N ALA A 42 -12.37 -8.47 11.39
CA ALA A 42 -12.60 -8.89 10.01
C ALA A 42 -12.29 -10.37 9.76
N GLU A 43 -13.30 -11.09 9.28
CA GLU A 43 -13.12 -12.42 8.67
C GLU A 43 -12.27 -12.32 7.39
N ASP A 44 -12.47 -11.26 6.61
CA ASP A 44 -11.64 -10.90 5.46
C ASP A 44 -11.07 -9.47 5.60
N PRO A 45 -9.74 -9.34 5.79
CA PRO A 45 -9.08 -8.04 5.94
C PRO A 45 -9.19 -7.12 4.72
N VAL A 46 -9.18 -7.65 3.49
CA VAL A 46 -9.21 -6.84 2.26
C VAL A 46 -10.61 -6.30 2.01
N ARG A 47 -11.63 -7.16 2.13
CA ARG A 47 -13.04 -6.73 2.00
C ARG A 47 -13.39 -5.66 3.04
N SER A 48 -12.94 -5.86 4.26
CA SER A 48 -13.18 -4.91 5.35
C SER A 48 -12.37 -3.62 5.20
N ALA A 49 -11.11 -3.69 4.74
CA ALA A 49 -10.32 -2.51 4.41
C ALA A 49 -10.94 -1.70 3.28
N ALA A 50 -11.43 -2.34 2.20
CA ALA A 50 -12.09 -1.68 1.09
C ALA A 50 -13.36 -0.94 1.55
N ARG A 51 -14.22 -1.60 2.34
CA ARG A 51 -15.43 -1.00 2.89
C ARG A 51 -15.13 0.18 3.81
N LEU A 52 -14.18 0.03 4.75
CA LEU A 52 -13.82 1.09 5.69
C LEU A 52 -13.13 2.27 4.99
N ALA A 53 -12.25 2.01 4.02
CA ALA A 53 -11.61 3.06 3.23
C ALA A 53 -12.62 3.80 2.37
N SER A 54 -13.53 3.09 1.69
CA SER A 54 -14.60 3.71 0.91
C SER A 54 -15.50 4.60 1.76
N ALA A 55 -15.84 4.18 2.99
CA ALA A 55 -16.61 5.01 3.91
C ALA A 55 -15.82 6.23 4.40
N ALA A 56 -14.53 6.06 4.70
CA ALA A 56 -13.67 7.14 5.20
C ALA A 56 -13.42 8.23 4.14
N PHE A 57 -13.18 7.85 2.88
CA PHE A 57 -12.92 8.78 1.79
C PHE A 57 -14.18 9.21 1.02
N ALA A 58 -15.38 8.75 1.42
CA ALA A 58 -16.63 9.26 0.89
C ALA A 58 -16.68 10.79 1.01
N ASP A 59 -17.40 11.45 0.09
CA ASP A 59 -17.50 12.91 0.01
C ASP A 59 -16.13 13.60 0.11
N GLN A 60 -15.13 13.05 -0.59
CA GLN A 60 -13.75 13.54 -0.64
C GLN A 60 -13.06 13.59 0.74
N GLY A 61 -13.45 12.72 1.67
CA GLY A 61 -12.88 12.67 3.02
C GLY A 61 -13.43 13.74 3.95
N ALA A 62 -14.61 14.31 3.68
CA ALA A 62 -15.23 15.32 4.54
C ALA A 62 -15.35 14.86 6.01
N ALA A 63 -15.64 13.58 6.24
CA ALA A 63 -15.72 13.00 7.58
C ALA A 63 -14.36 12.92 8.33
N LEU A 64 -13.24 13.03 7.62
CA LEU A 64 -11.89 12.98 8.20
C LEU A 64 -11.43 14.32 8.76
N GLN A 65 -12.09 15.43 8.39
CA GLN A 65 -11.75 16.77 8.86
C GLN A 65 -11.92 16.87 10.38
N GLY A 66 -10.87 17.31 11.08
CA GLY A 66 -10.81 17.36 12.54
C GLY A 66 -10.56 16.02 13.23
N HIS A 67 -10.39 14.92 12.48
CA HIS A 67 -10.26 13.56 13.01
C HIS A 67 -8.91 12.94 12.64
N PRO A 68 -7.79 13.37 13.25
CA PRO A 68 -6.45 12.99 12.82
C PRO A 68 -6.14 11.50 13.02
N ALA A 69 -6.66 10.87 14.09
CA ALA A 69 -6.49 9.44 14.31
C ALA A 69 -7.18 8.63 13.21
N GLU A 70 -8.42 9.00 12.86
CA GLU A 70 -9.17 8.32 11.80
C GLU A 70 -8.57 8.57 10.42
N THR A 71 -8.07 9.78 10.17
CA THR A 71 -7.33 10.10 8.94
C THR A 71 -6.09 9.22 8.78
N ALA A 72 -5.31 9.04 9.85
CA ALA A 72 -4.14 8.16 9.82
C ALA A 72 -4.53 6.70 9.54
N ARG A 73 -5.60 6.19 10.15
CA ARG A 73 -6.12 4.85 9.85
C ARG A 73 -6.60 4.69 8.42
N ALA A 74 -7.37 5.66 7.92
CA ALA A 74 -7.90 5.64 6.56
C ALA A 74 -6.76 5.59 5.54
N ALA A 75 -5.71 6.41 5.74
CA ALA A 75 -4.51 6.39 4.93
C ALA A 75 -3.79 5.03 5.00
N ALA A 76 -3.62 4.46 6.20
CA ALA A 76 -2.99 3.14 6.36
C ALA A 76 -3.78 2.01 5.67
N ARG A 77 -5.12 2.05 5.73
CA ARG A 77 -6.00 1.08 5.05
C ARG A 77 -5.87 1.21 3.53
N LEU A 78 -5.80 2.42 3.00
CA LEU A 78 -5.63 2.67 1.57
C LEU A 78 -4.30 2.12 1.04
N GLU A 79 -3.20 2.38 1.75
CA GLU A 79 -1.87 1.83 1.46
C GLU A 79 -1.90 0.30 1.41
N TYR A 80 -2.49 -0.32 2.44
CA TYR A 80 -2.64 -1.76 2.51
C TYR A 80 -3.45 -2.33 1.35
N LEU A 81 -4.59 -1.70 1.05
CA LEU A 81 -5.50 -2.13 -0.01
C LEU A 81 -4.79 -2.08 -1.37
N ALA A 82 -4.14 -0.95 -1.68
CA ALA A 82 -3.40 -0.78 -2.92
C ALA A 82 -2.29 -1.83 -3.08
N GLN A 83 -1.50 -2.06 -2.02
CA GLN A 83 -0.40 -3.01 -2.03
C GLN A 83 -0.88 -4.46 -2.15
N THR A 84 -1.93 -4.83 -1.41
CA THR A 84 -2.44 -6.20 -1.38
C THR A 84 -3.11 -6.58 -2.71
N LEU A 85 -3.94 -5.70 -3.27
CA LEU A 85 -4.59 -5.95 -4.56
C LEU A 85 -3.58 -6.02 -5.72
N ALA A 86 -2.46 -5.29 -5.61
CA ALA A 86 -1.40 -5.36 -6.61
C ALA A 86 -0.55 -6.64 -6.52
N ALA A 87 -0.33 -7.16 -5.31
CA ALA A 87 0.63 -8.23 -5.06
C ALA A 87 0.02 -9.64 -5.00
N ASP A 88 -1.27 -9.76 -4.66
CA ASP A 88 -1.92 -11.04 -4.39
C ASP A 88 -2.75 -11.54 -5.58
N PRO A 89 -2.37 -12.66 -6.23
CA PRO A 89 -3.08 -13.21 -7.39
C PRO A 89 -4.54 -13.60 -7.11
N ARG A 90 -4.94 -13.77 -5.83
CA ARG A 90 -6.34 -14.05 -5.47
C ARG A 90 -7.30 -12.96 -5.92
N TYR A 91 -6.81 -11.72 -6.11
CA TYR A 91 -7.61 -10.59 -6.55
C TYR A 91 -7.49 -10.30 -8.06
N ALA A 92 -6.92 -11.21 -8.84
CA ALA A 92 -6.72 -11.04 -10.28
C ALA A 92 -8.03 -10.93 -11.10
N ALA A 93 -9.18 -11.29 -10.52
CA ALA A 93 -10.50 -11.09 -11.14
C ALA A 93 -10.95 -9.62 -11.14
N LEU A 94 -10.32 -8.75 -10.33
CA LEU A 94 -10.62 -7.33 -10.32
C LEU A 94 -10.17 -6.65 -11.62
N PRO A 95 -10.89 -5.61 -12.10
CA PRO A 95 -10.46 -4.84 -13.26
C PRO A 95 -9.04 -4.27 -13.09
N PRO A 96 -8.14 -4.43 -14.07
CA PRO A 96 -6.73 -4.01 -13.93
C PRO A 96 -6.57 -2.49 -13.75
N GLY A 97 -7.54 -1.70 -14.21
CA GLY A 97 -7.57 -0.25 -14.01
C GLY A 97 -7.72 0.17 -12.54
N LEU A 98 -8.25 -0.68 -11.66
CA LEU A 98 -8.41 -0.36 -10.23
C LEU A 98 -7.06 -0.23 -9.53
N THR A 99 -6.10 -1.10 -9.83
CA THR A 99 -4.76 -1.03 -9.23
C THR A 99 -4.04 0.27 -9.59
N LEU A 100 -4.24 0.77 -10.81
CA LEU A 100 -3.71 2.08 -11.22
C LEU A 100 -4.41 3.23 -10.49
N ALA A 101 -5.75 3.17 -10.39
CA ALA A 101 -6.52 4.18 -9.67
C ALA A 101 -6.15 4.25 -8.18
N LEU A 102 -6.00 3.11 -7.51
CA LEU A 102 -5.57 3.04 -6.11
C LEU A 102 -4.14 3.59 -5.91
N ARG A 103 -3.25 3.41 -6.89
CA ARG A 103 -1.90 4.01 -6.83
C ARG A 103 -1.98 5.54 -6.89
N GLY A 104 -2.84 6.10 -7.74
CA GLY A 104 -3.10 7.54 -7.79
C GLY A 104 -3.62 8.07 -6.44
N ALA A 105 -4.66 7.40 -5.90
CA ALA A 105 -5.19 7.69 -4.58
C ALA A 105 -4.15 7.64 -3.45
N VAL A 106 -3.25 6.64 -3.46
CA VAL A 106 -2.12 6.58 -2.51
C VAL A 106 -1.21 7.81 -2.69
N GLY A 107 -0.87 8.17 -3.92
CA GLY A 107 -0.08 9.37 -4.21
C GLY A 107 -0.71 10.66 -3.69
N GLU A 108 -2.02 10.84 -3.92
CA GLU A 108 -2.82 11.96 -3.41
C GLU A 108 -2.75 12.04 -1.88
N VAL A 109 -3.07 10.94 -1.19
CA VAL A 109 -3.07 10.90 0.29
C VAL A 109 -1.67 11.09 0.85
N ARG A 110 -0.63 10.49 0.25
CA ARG A 110 0.77 10.71 0.66
C ARG A 110 1.15 12.19 0.53
N GLY A 111 0.82 12.81 -0.60
CA GLY A 111 1.08 14.22 -0.85
C GLY A 111 0.37 15.13 0.16
N ALA A 112 -0.92 14.87 0.41
CA ALA A 112 -1.73 15.59 1.38
C ALA A 112 -1.15 15.52 2.80
N LEU A 113 -0.68 14.34 3.21
CA LEU A 113 -0.12 14.12 4.56
C LEU A 113 1.36 14.51 4.69
N GLY A 114 2.07 14.70 3.58
CA GLY A 114 3.53 14.92 3.60
C GLY A 114 4.33 13.67 3.85
N LEU A 115 3.81 12.50 3.49
CA LEU A 115 4.55 11.25 3.49
C LEU A 115 5.52 11.24 2.30
N ALA A 116 6.74 10.73 2.50
CA ALA A 116 7.70 10.58 1.42
C ALA A 116 7.15 9.67 0.32
N GLU A 117 7.23 10.10 -0.94
CA GLU A 117 6.77 9.31 -2.09
C GLU A 117 7.52 7.98 -2.19
N ALA A 118 8.82 7.97 -1.87
CA ALA A 118 9.68 6.80 -1.87
C ALA A 118 9.47 5.87 -0.65
N ALA A 119 8.58 6.21 0.29
CA ALA A 119 8.30 5.36 1.44
C ALA A 119 7.79 3.98 0.99
N LEU A 120 8.35 2.91 1.55
CA LEU A 120 7.82 1.57 1.32
C LEU A 120 6.41 1.47 1.91
N PRO A 121 5.44 0.83 1.24
CA PRO A 121 4.08 0.69 1.75
C PRO A 121 4.02 0.13 3.18
N GLU A 122 4.87 -0.85 3.50
CA GLU A 122 4.95 -1.48 4.82
C GLU A 122 5.35 -0.48 5.91
N GLN A 123 6.29 0.43 5.60
CA GLN A 123 6.74 1.47 6.52
C GLN A 123 5.66 2.53 6.72
N ALA A 124 4.99 2.93 5.63
CA ALA A 124 3.90 3.90 5.67
C ALA A 124 2.72 3.37 6.52
N ILE A 125 2.29 2.13 6.27
CA ILE A 125 1.20 1.46 7.02
C ILE A 125 1.55 1.39 8.51
N ALA A 126 2.76 0.94 8.84
CA ALA A 126 3.18 0.81 10.24
C ALA A 126 3.25 2.17 10.95
N ALA A 127 3.83 3.19 10.31
CA ALA A 127 3.95 4.53 10.89
C ALA A 127 2.58 5.20 11.09
N LEU A 128 1.68 5.09 10.10
CA LEU A 128 0.32 5.65 10.18
C LEU A 128 -0.53 4.93 11.23
N ALA A 129 -0.42 3.59 11.34
CA ALA A 129 -1.09 2.83 12.39
C ALA A 129 -0.60 3.23 13.79
N GLN A 130 0.72 3.38 13.97
CA GLN A 130 1.32 3.86 15.21
C GLN A 130 0.86 5.29 15.55
N ALA A 131 0.83 6.19 14.57
CA ALA A 131 0.33 7.55 14.76
C ALA A 131 -1.15 7.57 15.16
N ALA A 132 -1.99 6.75 14.53
CA ALA A 132 -3.40 6.62 14.89
C ALA A 132 -3.58 6.21 16.36
N ARG A 133 -2.82 5.20 16.82
CA ARG A 133 -2.84 4.77 18.23
C ARG A 133 -2.40 5.87 19.18
N ALA A 134 -1.28 6.52 18.89
CA ALA A 134 -0.76 7.58 19.75
C ALA A 134 -1.76 8.74 19.89
N LEU A 135 -2.42 9.12 18.79
CA LEU A 135 -3.45 10.16 18.78
C LEU A 135 -4.69 9.82 19.63
N GLU A 136 -5.05 8.54 19.73
CA GLU A 136 -6.17 8.10 20.59
C GLU A 136 -5.79 7.90 22.04
N GLY A 137 -4.62 7.31 22.28
CA GLY A 137 -4.05 7.09 23.61
C GLY A 137 -3.66 8.38 24.32
N ARG A 138 -3.65 9.51 23.58
CA ARG A 138 -3.09 10.81 24.01
C ARG A 138 -1.59 10.72 24.31
N ASP A 139 -0.91 9.80 23.64
CA ASP A 139 0.54 9.68 23.67
C ASP A 139 1.18 10.73 22.75
N ASP A 140 2.50 10.83 22.80
CA ASP A 140 3.26 11.71 21.91
C ASP A 140 3.30 11.16 20.48
N ALA A 141 2.29 11.53 19.69
CA ALA A 141 2.20 11.18 18.27
C ALA A 141 3.35 11.79 17.44
N ALA A 142 4.04 12.84 17.91
CA ALA A 142 5.17 13.39 17.18
C ALA A 142 6.39 12.46 17.22
N ALA A 143 6.56 11.71 18.32
CA ALA A 143 7.66 10.77 18.49
C ALA A 143 7.66 9.60 17.48
N VAL A 144 6.48 9.24 16.93
CA VAL A 144 6.36 8.13 15.95
C VAL A 144 6.47 8.61 14.49
N LEU A 145 6.38 9.91 14.23
CA LEU A 145 6.44 10.49 12.88
C LEU A 145 7.88 10.83 12.49
N VAL A 146 8.66 9.80 12.17
CA VAL A 146 10.10 9.93 11.92
C VAL A 146 10.44 10.70 10.63
N PRO A 147 11.52 11.53 10.63
CA PRO A 147 11.84 12.41 9.50
C PRO A 147 12.01 11.75 8.13
N PRO A 148 12.61 10.54 7.99
CA PRO A 148 12.76 9.91 6.67
C PRO A 148 11.42 9.59 5.99
N LEU A 149 10.37 9.32 6.76
CA LEU A 149 9.02 9.05 6.24
C LEU A 149 8.19 10.34 6.13
N PHE A 150 8.47 11.34 6.96
CA PHE A 150 7.76 12.61 7.02
C PHE A 150 8.73 13.78 6.87
N PRO A 151 9.21 14.07 5.65
CA PRO A 151 10.24 15.09 5.42
C PRO A 151 9.80 16.51 5.82
N ALA A 152 8.50 16.77 5.90
CA ALA A 152 7.94 18.03 6.40
C ALA A 152 7.99 18.16 7.94
N GLY A 153 8.38 17.09 8.65
CA GLY A 153 8.40 17.02 10.10
C GLY A 153 7.07 16.60 10.71
N ALA A 154 7.13 16.10 11.95
CA ALA A 154 5.98 15.57 12.68
C ALA A 154 4.85 16.60 12.85
N GLU A 155 5.17 17.84 13.21
CA GLU A 155 4.19 18.90 13.46
C GLU A 155 3.37 19.23 12.21
N ALA A 156 4.04 19.34 11.06
CA ALA A 156 3.37 19.60 9.79
C ALA A 156 2.45 18.45 9.39
N THR A 157 2.89 17.20 9.57
CA THR A 157 2.09 16.00 9.35
C THR A 157 0.88 15.94 10.28
N LEU A 158 1.04 16.23 11.58
CA LEU A 158 -0.06 16.24 12.54
C LEU A 158 -1.12 17.28 12.20
N ARG A 159 -0.69 18.47 11.73
CA ARG A 159 -1.63 19.47 11.20
C ARG A 159 -2.39 18.95 9.98
N ARG A 160 -1.68 18.34 9.02
CA ARG A 160 -2.28 17.77 7.81
C ARG A 160 -3.22 16.60 8.09
N LEU A 161 -2.94 15.79 9.12
CA LEU A 161 -3.86 14.75 9.57
C LEU A 161 -5.18 15.32 10.11
N ARG A 162 -5.18 16.52 10.71
CA ARG A 162 -6.41 17.19 11.14
C ARG A 162 -7.17 17.81 9.96
N GLU A 163 -6.45 18.21 8.92
CA GLU A 163 -6.98 18.93 7.77
C GLU A 163 -6.47 18.32 6.46
N PRO A 164 -6.86 17.07 6.12
CA PRO A 164 -6.28 16.36 4.97
C PRO A 164 -6.67 16.94 3.60
N GLY A 165 -7.53 17.95 3.58
CA GLY A 165 -8.09 18.54 2.36
C GLY A 165 -9.13 17.65 1.67
N PRO A 166 -9.62 18.06 0.49
CA PRO A 166 -10.40 17.18 -0.35
C PRO A 166 -9.50 16.10 -0.95
N LEU A 167 -9.98 14.86 -0.95
CA LEU A 167 -9.27 13.68 -1.47
C LEU A 167 -10.11 12.99 -2.56
N PRO A 168 -10.33 13.65 -3.72
CA PRO A 168 -11.18 13.12 -4.78
C PRO A 168 -10.68 11.81 -5.40
N GLU A 169 -9.36 11.64 -5.59
CA GLU A 169 -8.84 10.39 -6.16
C GLU A 169 -9.05 9.23 -5.20
N ALA A 170 -8.80 9.44 -3.90
CA ALA A 170 -9.06 8.45 -2.86
C ALA A 170 -10.55 8.06 -2.79
N ALA A 171 -11.46 9.05 -2.85
CA ALA A 171 -12.90 8.82 -2.86
C ALA A 171 -13.33 7.93 -4.03
N ILE A 172 -12.89 8.28 -5.25
CA ILE A 172 -13.26 7.57 -6.47
C ILE A 172 -12.66 6.16 -6.48
N ALA A 173 -11.37 6.01 -6.17
CA ALA A 173 -10.68 4.73 -6.25
C ALA A 173 -11.19 3.73 -5.21
N THR A 174 -11.39 4.16 -3.96
CA THR A 174 -11.87 3.27 -2.89
C THR A 174 -13.33 2.88 -3.08
N GLY A 175 -14.19 3.80 -3.51
CA GLY A 175 -15.58 3.50 -3.85
C GLY A 175 -15.71 2.47 -4.98
N ARG A 176 -14.97 2.65 -6.08
CA ARG A 176 -14.95 1.68 -7.19
C ARG A 176 -14.39 0.32 -6.78
N THR A 177 -13.42 0.31 -5.86
CA THR A 177 -12.83 -0.94 -5.36
C THR A 177 -13.83 -1.73 -4.53
N GLU A 178 -14.54 -1.06 -3.63
CA GLU A 178 -15.60 -1.68 -2.81
C GLU A 178 -16.74 -2.22 -3.68
N GLU A 179 -17.20 -1.43 -4.66
CA GLU A 179 -18.24 -1.84 -5.61
C GLU A 179 -17.82 -3.08 -6.42
N ALA A 180 -16.59 -3.11 -6.93
CA ALA A 180 -16.07 -4.23 -7.69
C ALA A 180 -15.97 -5.51 -6.86
N ILE A 181 -15.47 -5.41 -5.62
CA ILE A 181 -15.41 -6.54 -4.68
C ILE A 181 -16.82 -7.06 -4.40
N ARG A 182 -17.77 -6.16 -4.11
CA ARG A 182 -19.17 -6.52 -3.84
C ARG A 182 -19.82 -7.21 -5.03
N ALA A 183 -19.59 -6.73 -6.25
CA ALA A 183 -20.12 -7.33 -7.46
C ALA A 183 -19.59 -8.76 -7.68
N LEU A 184 -18.30 -8.99 -7.40
CA LEU A 184 -17.70 -10.33 -7.46
C LEU A 184 -18.20 -11.26 -6.36
N ASP A 185 -18.47 -10.73 -5.16
CA ASP A 185 -19.02 -11.49 -4.02
C ASP A 185 -20.46 -11.96 -4.27
N ILE A 186 -21.28 -11.17 -4.97
CA ILE A 186 -22.65 -11.54 -5.35
C ILE A 186 -22.66 -12.54 -6.51
N GLY A 187 -21.70 -12.43 -7.44
CA GLY A 187 -21.56 -13.34 -8.58
C GLY A 187 -20.83 -14.64 -8.25
N THR A 188 -20.71 -15.54 -9.24
CA THR A 188 -19.84 -16.73 -9.16
C THR A 188 -18.34 -16.40 -9.37
N GLY A 189 -17.97 -15.10 -9.36
CA GLY A 189 -16.95 -14.48 -10.20
C GLY A 189 -15.53 -14.32 -9.62
N TRP A 190 -15.20 -14.94 -8.49
CA TRP A 190 -13.79 -14.99 -8.05
C TRP A 190 -12.96 -16.05 -8.77
N THR A 191 -13.61 -16.98 -9.48
CA THR A 191 -12.94 -17.93 -10.36
C THR A 191 -12.70 -17.29 -11.71
N LEU A 192 -11.42 -17.12 -12.10
CA LEU A 192 -11.07 -16.80 -13.47
C LEU A 192 -11.51 -17.98 -14.35
N SER A 193 -12.67 -17.89 -15.02
CA SER A 193 -13.01 -18.89 -16.05
C SER A 193 -11.97 -18.79 -17.18
N PRO A 194 -11.13 -19.82 -17.41
CA PRO A 194 -10.12 -19.78 -18.47
C PRO A 194 -10.73 -19.75 -19.89
N GLU A 195 -12.03 -19.99 -20.02
CA GLU A 195 -12.71 -20.18 -21.32
C GLU A 195 -12.93 -18.90 -22.16
N ARG A 196 -12.71 -17.69 -21.64
CA ARG A 196 -12.89 -16.46 -22.45
C ARG A 196 -11.71 -16.11 -23.36
N SER A 197 -10.63 -16.89 -23.34
CA SER A 197 -9.41 -16.61 -24.11
C SER A 197 -9.33 -17.29 -25.49
N THR A 198 -10.27 -18.14 -25.88
CA THR A 198 -10.19 -18.93 -27.13
C THR A 198 -11.09 -18.44 -28.27
N LEU A 199 -11.69 -17.26 -28.16
CA LEU A 199 -12.42 -16.63 -29.27
C LEU A 199 -11.65 -15.42 -29.81
N ARG A 200 -10.53 -15.68 -30.51
CA ARG A 200 -9.94 -14.77 -31.51
C ARG A 200 -9.28 -15.56 -32.61
#